data_AF-A0A3S5BHQ4-F1
#
_entry.id   AF-A0A3S5BHQ4-F1
#
_cell.length_a   1.000
_cell.length_b   1.000
_cell.length_c   1.000
_cell.angle_alpha   90.00
_cell.angle_beta   90.00
_cell.angle_gamma   90.00
#
_symmetry.space_group_name_H-M   'P 1'
#
loop_
_entity.id
_entity.type
_entity.pdbx_description
1 polymer ?
#
loop_
_entity_poly.entity_id
_entity_poly.type
_entity_poly.pdbx_seq_one_letter_code
_entity_poly.pdbx_strand_id
1 'polypeptide(L)'
;MSEDDSVGENSAAKYMVVLAWICGFGLLVYVFSGLLDKQVNPNSEPQSQRIGSQTEVRLKQNRAGHYVTSGFINGEEVVFLVDTGATDVSIPAHLAQRLQLQAGRKGLANTANGTVTVAESRIDTLRIGDIVLKNVSANLNPGMQSEHILLGMSVLRQLEFTQRGDWLILRTL
;
A
#
# COMPACT_ATOMS: atom_id res chain seq x y z
N MET A 1 54.23 23.19 46.62
CA MET A 1 52.79 23.51 46.65
C MET A 1 52.42 24.00 45.27
N SER A 2 51.77 23.15 44.49
CA SER A 2 50.88 23.50 43.38
C SER A 2 50.35 22.19 42.83
N GLU A 3 49.05 22.00 43.04
CA GLU A 3 48.27 20.79 42.83
C GLU A 3 48.41 20.14 41.44
N ASP A 4 48.33 18.81 41.48
CA ASP A 4 47.87 17.93 40.42
C ASP A 4 46.39 18.20 40.15
N ASP A 5 46.02 18.44 38.89
CA ASP A 5 44.63 18.31 38.43
C ASP A 5 44.63 17.61 37.08
N SER A 6 44.68 16.27 37.15
CA SER A 6 44.40 15.35 36.07
C SER A 6 42.95 15.52 35.55
N VAL A 7 42.73 16.37 34.55
CA VAL A 7 41.45 16.39 33.83
C VAL A 7 41.50 15.39 32.68
N GLY A 8 41.49 14.10 33.03
CA GLY A 8 41.17 13.02 32.11
C GLY A 8 39.67 13.04 31.81
N GLU A 9 39.24 13.88 30.88
CA GLU A 9 37.85 13.94 30.44
C GLU A 9 37.44 12.56 29.87
N ASN A 10 36.70 11.79 30.66
CA ASN A 10 36.45 10.37 30.44
C ASN A 10 35.91 10.10 29.03
N SER A 11 36.77 9.54 28.18
CA SER A 11 36.46 9.12 26.81
C SER A 11 35.17 8.26 26.76
N ALA A 12 34.95 7.42 27.77
CA ALA A 12 33.73 6.65 27.96
C ALA A 12 32.45 7.49 28.06
N ALA A 13 32.47 8.65 28.75
CA ALA A 13 31.31 9.53 28.86
C ALA A 13 30.95 10.16 27.51
N LYS A 14 31.95 10.57 26.73
CA LYS A 14 31.76 11.09 25.37
C LYS A 14 31.13 10.03 24.45
N TYR A 15 31.62 8.79 24.50
CA TYR A 15 31.04 7.68 23.74
C TYR A 15 29.61 7.36 24.18
N MET A 16 29.30 7.38 25.48
CA MET A 16 27.95 7.16 25.97
C MET A 16 26.96 8.23 25.49
N VAL A 17 27.37 9.51 25.45
CA VAL A 17 26.52 10.59 24.92
C VAL A 17 26.25 10.40 23.43
N VAL A 18 27.28 10.05 22.64
CA VAL A 18 27.11 9.77 21.20
C VAL A 18 26.19 8.56 20.98
N LEU A 19 26.37 7.47 21.74
CA LEU A 19 25.50 6.30 21.67
C LEU A 19 24.06 6.64 22.06
N ALA A 20 23.85 7.45 23.10
CA ALA A 20 22.53 7.91 23.51
C ALA A 20 21.84 8.72 22.40
N TRP A 21 22.57 9.60 21.69
CA TRP A 21 22.03 10.33 20.54
C TRP A 21 21.70 9.42 19.36
N ILE A 22 22.55 8.43 19.05
CA ILE A 22 22.28 7.46 17.97
C ILE A 22 21.04 6.62 18.30
N CYS A 23 20.94 6.10 19.52
CA CYS A 23 19.77 5.35 19.97
C CYS A 23 18.52 6.23 19.99
N GLY A 24 18.62 7.46 20.48
CA GLY A 24 17.51 8.42 20.51
C GLY A 24 17.01 8.77 19.11
N PHE A 25 17.93 9.03 18.18
CA PHE A 25 17.59 9.33 16.79
C PHE A 25 17.03 8.10 16.08
N GLY A 26 17.62 6.91 16.29
CA GLY A 26 17.10 5.65 15.75
C GLY A 26 15.69 5.35 16.23
N LEU A 27 15.42 5.55 17.53
CA LEU A 27 14.07 5.40 18.10
C LEU A 27 13.10 6.44 17.52
N LEU A 28 13.52 7.70 17.37
CA LEU A 28 12.70 8.75 16.79
C LEU A 28 12.35 8.42 15.34
N VAL A 29 13.32 8.01 14.52
CA VAL A 29 13.11 7.58 13.14
C VAL A 29 12.11 6.41 13.09
N TYR A 30 12.28 5.40 13.94
CA TYR A 30 11.38 4.26 14.02
C TYR A 30 9.93 4.64 14.39
N VAL A 31 9.75 5.52 15.38
CA VAL A 31 8.41 5.99 15.78
C VAL A 31 7.79 6.87 14.71
N PHE A 32 8.58 7.79 14.13
CA PHE A 32 8.11 8.74 13.14
C PHE A 32 7.75 8.08 11.80
N SER A 33 8.51 7.06 11.37
CA SER A 33 8.17 6.27 10.19
C SER A 33 6.82 5.57 10.34
N GLY A 34 6.56 4.95 11.50
CA GLY A 34 5.28 4.31 11.77
C GLY A 34 4.08 5.27 11.77
N LEU A 35 4.29 6.54 12.16
CA LEU A 35 3.25 7.58 12.10
C LEU A 35 3.00 8.11 10.68
N LEU A 36 4.02 8.13 9.82
CA LEU A 36 3.91 8.52 8.41
C LEU A 36 3.15 7.46 7.61
N ASP A 37 3.44 6.18 7.81
CA ASP A 37 2.82 5.08 7.06
C ASP A 37 1.30 5.03 7.27
N LYS A 38 0.85 5.26 8.51
CA LYS A 38 -0.58 5.37 8.84
C LYS A 38 -1.28 6.58 8.20
N GLN A 39 -0.55 7.65 7.88
CA GLN A 39 -1.14 8.80 7.18
C GLN A 39 -1.35 8.52 5.69
N VAL A 40 -0.49 7.69 5.08
CA VAL A 40 -0.60 7.32 3.66
C VAL A 40 -1.67 6.25 3.47
N ASN A 41 -1.65 5.19 4.28
CA ASN A 41 -2.60 4.10 4.24
C ASN A 41 -3.34 3.97 5.59
N PRO A 42 -4.44 4.71 5.81
CA PRO A 42 -5.26 4.56 7.01
C PRO A 42 -6.03 3.23 7.05
N ASN A 43 -5.99 2.43 5.98
CA ASN A 43 -6.68 1.14 5.84
C ASN A 43 -5.68 0.00 5.66
N SER A 44 -4.60 0.00 6.47
CA SER A 44 -3.61 -1.08 6.52
C SER A 44 -4.21 -2.40 7.02
N GLU A 45 -5.25 -2.32 7.84
CA GLU A 45 -6.04 -3.44 8.33
C GLU A 45 -7.52 -3.17 8.04
N PRO A 46 -7.99 -3.37 6.80
CA PRO A 46 -9.37 -3.07 6.42
C PRO A 46 -10.33 -3.96 7.22
N GLN A 47 -11.16 -3.32 8.04
CA GLN A 47 -12.17 -3.99 8.85
C GLN A 47 -13.34 -4.43 7.97
N SER A 48 -13.75 -5.69 8.14
CA SER A 48 -14.88 -6.27 7.43
C SER A 48 -16.05 -6.46 8.37
N GLN A 49 -17.26 -6.21 7.88
CA GLN A 49 -18.51 -6.47 8.60
C GLN A 49 -19.41 -7.34 7.73
N ARG A 50 -19.97 -8.39 8.35
CA ARG A 50 -20.99 -9.21 7.69
C ARG A 50 -22.38 -8.62 7.94
N ILE A 51 -23.11 -8.30 6.88
CA ILE A 51 -24.47 -7.76 6.93
C ILE A 51 -25.37 -8.73 6.17
N GLY A 52 -26.02 -9.63 6.89
CA GLY A 52 -26.77 -10.73 6.29
C GLY A 52 -25.84 -11.67 5.50
N SER A 53 -26.12 -11.83 4.20
CA SER A 53 -25.27 -12.61 3.28
C SER A 53 -24.11 -11.80 2.69
N GLN A 54 -24.10 -10.47 2.84
CA GLN A 54 -23.12 -9.58 2.21
C GLN A 54 -21.94 -9.32 3.15
N THR A 55 -20.75 -9.19 2.56
CA THR A 55 -19.54 -8.73 3.24
C THR A 55 -19.30 -7.27 2.87
N GLU A 56 -19.17 -6.40 3.87
CA GLU A 56 -18.89 -4.98 3.73
C GLU A 56 -17.49 -4.65 4.23
N VAL A 57 -16.72 -3.87 3.47
CA VAL A 57 -15.44 -3.29 3.86
C VAL A 57 -15.55 -1.78 3.76
N ARG A 58 -15.10 -1.07 4.81
CA ARG A 58 -15.10 0.40 4.85
C ARG A 58 -13.68 0.92 4.77
N LEU A 59 -13.41 1.75 3.79
CA LEU A 59 -12.12 2.37 3.56
C LEU A 59 -12.22 3.87 3.86
N LYS A 60 -11.38 4.35 4.77
CA LYS A 60 -11.24 5.76 5.08
C LYS A 60 -10.34 6.44 4.05
N GLN A 61 -10.72 7.63 3.61
CA GLN A 61 -9.90 8.46 2.75
C GLN A 61 -8.65 8.93 3.52
N ASN A 62 -7.50 8.91 2.85
CA ASN A 62 -6.27 9.45 3.40
C ASN A 62 -6.23 10.98 3.28
N ARG A 63 -5.20 11.61 3.85
CA ARG A 63 -5.04 13.08 3.83
C ARG A 63 -4.91 13.68 2.43
N ALA A 64 -4.53 12.88 1.44
CA ALA A 64 -4.39 13.29 0.04
C ALA A 64 -5.69 13.13 -0.76
N GLY A 65 -6.79 12.69 -0.14
CA GLY A 65 -8.06 12.48 -0.84
C GLY A 65 -8.17 11.13 -1.55
N HIS A 66 -7.27 10.19 -1.28
CA HIS A 66 -7.25 8.88 -1.92
C HIS A 66 -7.71 7.76 -0.98
N TYR A 67 -8.32 6.71 -1.55
CA TYR A 67 -8.56 5.47 -0.82
C TYR A 67 -7.42 4.51 -1.09
N VAL A 68 -6.58 4.32 -0.06
CA VAL A 68 -5.46 3.37 -0.08
C VAL A 68 -5.79 2.27 0.90
N THR A 69 -5.59 1.01 0.54
CA THR A 69 -5.86 -0.13 1.44
C THR A 69 -4.89 -1.26 1.20
N SER A 70 -4.48 -1.94 2.27
CA SER A 70 -3.76 -3.20 2.15
C SER A 70 -4.70 -4.33 1.76
N GLY A 71 -4.18 -5.29 1.01
CA GLY A 71 -4.91 -6.48 0.60
C GLY A 71 -3.96 -7.52 0.04
N PHE A 72 -4.51 -8.48 -0.71
CA PHE A 72 -3.74 -9.61 -1.19
C PHE A 72 -4.02 -9.90 -2.65
N ILE A 73 -2.97 -10.26 -3.39
CA ILE A 73 -3.05 -10.83 -4.73
C ILE A 73 -2.36 -12.19 -4.68
N ASN A 74 -3.08 -13.25 -5.03
CA ASN A 74 -2.56 -14.62 -5.05
C ASN A 74 -1.88 -15.04 -3.73
N GLY A 75 -2.35 -14.50 -2.60
CA GLY A 75 -1.82 -14.76 -1.26
C GLY A 75 -0.70 -13.81 -0.81
N GLU A 76 -0.16 -12.98 -1.69
CA GLU A 76 0.89 -12.01 -1.39
C GLU A 76 0.30 -10.66 -0.97
N GLU A 77 0.86 -10.05 0.08
CA GLU A 77 0.42 -8.74 0.56
C GLU A 77 0.80 -7.63 -0.41
N VAL A 78 -0.15 -6.74 -0.68
CA VAL A 78 -0.01 -5.59 -1.57
C VAL A 78 -0.78 -4.39 -1.05
N VAL A 79 -0.44 -3.20 -1.56
CA VAL A 79 -1.17 -1.97 -1.28
C VAL A 79 -1.92 -1.52 -2.53
N PHE A 80 -3.23 -1.42 -2.42
CA PHE A 80 -4.12 -0.93 -3.44
C PHE A 80 -4.38 0.57 -3.30
N LEU A 81 -4.40 1.27 -4.42
CA LEU A 81 -4.98 2.59 -4.59
C LEU A 81 -6.26 2.45 -5.41
N VAL A 82 -7.41 2.83 -4.87
CA VAL A 82 -8.67 2.78 -5.61
C VAL A 82 -8.67 3.83 -6.72
N ASP A 83 -8.87 3.38 -7.97
CA ASP A 83 -8.85 4.23 -9.14
C ASP A 83 -10.03 3.88 -10.07
N THR A 84 -11.08 4.71 -10.03
CA THR A 84 -12.26 4.54 -10.90
C THR A 84 -11.99 4.87 -12.37
N GLY A 85 -10.85 5.52 -12.68
CA GLY A 85 -10.42 5.82 -14.04
C GLY A 85 -9.74 4.64 -14.74
N ALA A 86 -9.26 3.66 -13.98
CA ALA A 86 -8.62 2.47 -14.53
C ALA A 86 -9.66 1.40 -14.93
N THR A 87 -9.56 0.86 -16.14
CA THR A 87 -10.47 -0.20 -16.62
C THR A 87 -10.20 -1.54 -15.94
N ASP A 88 -8.93 -1.91 -15.82
CA ASP A 88 -8.46 -3.13 -15.18
C ASP A 88 -7.61 -2.79 -13.95
N VAL A 89 -7.29 -3.80 -13.13
CA VAL A 89 -6.27 -3.65 -12.09
C VAL A 89 -4.92 -3.41 -12.76
N SER A 90 -4.27 -2.27 -12.51
CA SER A 90 -2.96 -1.95 -13.09
C SER A 90 -1.86 -2.24 -12.07
N ILE A 91 -0.96 -3.15 -12.44
CA ILE A 91 0.07 -3.70 -11.57
C ILE A 91 1.43 -3.30 -12.14
N PRO A 92 2.35 -2.76 -11.34
CA PRO A 92 3.71 -2.52 -11.80
C PRO A 92 4.37 -3.81 -12.34
N ALA A 93 4.95 -3.75 -13.53
CA ALA A 93 5.42 -4.95 -14.23
C ALA A 93 6.51 -5.71 -13.44
N HIS A 94 7.31 -5.02 -12.63
CA HIS A 94 8.35 -5.64 -11.79
C HIS A 94 7.78 -6.52 -10.67
N LEU A 95 6.49 -6.38 -10.34
CA LEU A 95 5.81 -7.19 -9.32
C LEU A 95 5.25 -8.51 -9.86
N ALA A 96 5.22 -8.69 -11.18
CA ALA A 96 4.57 -9.84 -11.81
C ALA A 96 5.07 -11.18 -11.25
N GLN A 97 6.39 -11.32 -11.07
CA GLN A 97 6.98 -12.56 -10.56
C GLN A 97 6.62 -12.81 -9.09
N ARG A 98 6.68 -11.79 -8.23
CA ARG A 98 6.31 -11.88 -6.80
C ARG A 98 4.85 -12.32 -6.68
N LEU A 99 3.98 -11.71 -7.48
CA LEU A 99 2.54 -11.93 -7.44
C LEU A 99 2.08 -13.14 -8.27
N GLN A 100 3.01 -13.92 -8.83
CA GLN A 100 2.72 -15.12 -9.63
C GLN A 100 1.83 -14.82 -10.85
N LEU A 101 2.02 -13.66 -11.47
CA LEU A 101 1.25 -13.19 -12.61
C LEU A 101 1.98 -13.46 -13.92
N GLN A 102 1.23 -13.91 -14.92
CA GLN A 102 1.77 -14.17 -16.26
C GLN A 102 1.49 -13.00 -17.18
N ALA A 103 2.51 -12.58 -17.94
CA ALA A 103 2.36 -11.60 -19.00
C ALA A 103 1.73 -12.24 -20.23
N GLY A 104 0.54 -11.76 -20.61
CA GLY A 104 -0.19 -12.16 -21.79
C GLY A 104 0.11 -11.28 -23.00
N ARG A 105 -0.91 -11.06 -23.82
CA ARG A 105 -0.80 -10.21 -25.01
C ARG A 105 -0.48 -8.76 -24.62
N LYS A 106 0.21 -8.06 -25.51
CA LYS A 106 0.41 -6.61 -25.35
C LYS A 106 -0.91 -5.88 -25.64
N GLY A 107 -1.21 -4.90 -24.80
CA GLY A 107 -2.32 -3.97 -24.94
C GLY A 107 -1.87 -2.53 -24.74
N LEU A 108 -2.81 -1.60 -24.85
CA LEU A 108 -2.60 -0.19 -24.55
C LEU A 108 -3.45 0.21 -23.35
N ALA A 109 -2.85 0.89 -22.39
CA ALA A 109 -3.55 1.51 -21.27
C ALA A 109 -3.42 3.02 -21.36
N ASN A 110 -4.53 3.73 -21.14
CA ASN A 110 -4.52 5.18 -21.00
C ASN A 110 -4.19 5.53 -19.55
N THR A 111 -3.17 6.35 -19.35
CA THR A 111 -2.74 6.84 -18.05
C THR A 111 -2.74 8.37 -18.04
N ALA A 112 -2.56 8.97 -16.87
CA ALA A 112 -2.40 10.42 -16.75
C ALA A 112 -1.22 10.97 -17.57
N ASN A 113 -0.17 10.16 -17.79
CA ASN A 113 1.01 10.53 -18.56
C ASN A 113 0.90 10.13 -20.04
N GLY A 114 -0.29 9.76 -20.52
CA GLY A 114 -0.56 9.31 -21.88
C GLY A 114 -0.72 7.79 -22.00
N THR A 115 -0.71 7.30 -23.24
CA THR A 115 -0.90 5.88 -23.55
C THR A 115 0.40 5.11 -23.35
N VAL A 116 0.34 4.00 -22.61
CA VAL A 116 1.47 3.10 -22.37
C VAL A 116 1.16 1.69 -22.87
N THR A 117 2.17 1.00 -23.41
CA THR A 117 2.05 -0.43 -23.72
C THR A 117 2.13 -1.24 -22.44
N VAL A 118 1.11 -2.04 -22.19
CA VAL A 118 1.00 -2.94 -21.04
C VAL A 118 0.94 -4.39 -21.51
N ALA A 119 1.20 -5.35 -20.64
CA ALA A 119 0.88 -6.75 -20.90
C ALA A 119 -0.39 -7.12 -20.14
N GLU A 120 -1.36 -7.73 -20.80
CA GLU A 120 -2.56 -8.23 -20.12
C GLU A 120 -2.19 -9.35 -19.14
N SER A 121 -2.95 -9.48 -18.06
CA SER A 121 -2.78 -10.54 -17.08
C SER A 121 -4.10 -10.88 -16.39
N ARG A 122 -4.07 -11.90 -15.53
CA ARG A 122 -5.19 -12.28 -14.67
C ARG A 122 -4.71 -12.53 -13.25
N ILE A 123 -5.47 -12.03 -12.31
CA ILE A 123 -5.30 -12.31 -10.89
C ILE A 123 -6.23 -13.48 -10.54
N ASP A 124 -5.67 -14.55 -9.99
CA ASP A 124 -6.45 -15.73 -9.60
C ASP A 124 -7.33 -15.41 -8.40
N THR A 125 -6.74 -14.76 -7.38
CA THR A 125 -7.46 -14.29 -6.19
C THR A 125 -7.00 -12.90 -5.78
N LEU A 126 -7.96 -11.98 -5.64
CA LEU A 126 -7.77 -10.66 -5.07
C LEU A 126 -8.59 -10.55 -3.79
N ARG A 127 -7.99 -10.10 -2.69
CA ARG A 127 -8.66 -9.97 -1.40
C ARG A 127 -8.47 -8.60 -0.76
N ILE A 128 -9.55 -8.03 -0.25
CA ILE A 128 -9.56 -6.79 0.55
C ILE A 128 -10.44 -7.04 1.75
N GLY A 129 -9.86 -7.02 2.96
CA GLY A 129 -10.54 -7.53 4.14
C GLY A 129 -10.98 -8.98 3.92
N ASP A 130 -12.27 -9.23 4.10
CA ASP A 130 -12.94 -10.52 3.88
C ASP A 130 -13.58 -10.64 2.49
N ILE A 131 -13.53 -9.58 1.66
CA ILE A 131 -14.01 -9.64 0.28
C ILE A 131 -12.98 -10.37 -0.57
N VAL A 132 -13.38 -11.47 -1.20
CA VAL A 132 -12.54 -12.29 -2.07
C VAL A 132 -13.13 -12.31 -3.47
N LEU A 133 -12.36 -11.82 -4.44
CA LEU A 133 -12.69 -11.86 -5.85
C LEU A 133 -11.76 -12.82 -6.57
N LYS A 134 -12.29 -13.50 -7.58
CA LYS A 134 -11.53 -14.49 -8.36
C LYS A 134 -11.49 -14.09 -9.81
N ASN A 135 -10.44 -14.50 -10.51
CA ASN A 135 -10.31 -14.35 -11.96
C ASN A 135 -10.48 -12.89 -12.43
N VAL A 136 -9.80 -11.98 -11.73
CA VAL A 136 -9.90 -10.53 -11.97
C VAL A 136 -8.98 -10.13 -13.13
N SER A 137 -9.52 -9.38 -14.09
CA SER A 137 -8.73 -8.80 -15.19
C SER A 137 -7.73 -7.76 -14.68
N ALA A 138 -6.48 -7.88 -15.13
CA ALA A 138 -5.39 -7.01 -14.75
C ALA A 138 -4.47 -6.71 -15.94
N ASN A 139 -3.58 -5.73 -15.77
CA ASN A 139 -2.48 -5.46 -16.69
C ASN A 139 -1.18 -5.24 -15.92
N LEU A 140 -0.07 -5.60 -16.55
CA LEU A 140 1.30 -5.36 -16.09
C LEU A 140 1.82 -4.11 -16.82
N ASN A 141 2.04 -3.05 -16.05
CA ASN A 141 2.41 -1.74 -16.56
C ASN A 141 3.89 -1.44 -16.25
N PRO A 142 4.77 -1.39 -17.27
CA PRO A 142 6.18 -1.07 -17.09
C PRO A 142 6.44 0.41 -16.77
N GLY A 143 5.46 1.29 -16.96
CA GLY A 143 5.55 2.71 -16.65
C GLY A 143 5.30 3.06 -15.18
N MET A 144 4.82 2.12 -14.36
CA MET A 144 4.60 2.33 -12.94
C MET A 144 5.88 2.05 -12.15
N GLN A 145 6.33 3.05 -11.40
CA GLN A 145 7.55 2.97 -10.57
C GLN A 145 7.23 2.76 -9.08
N SER A 146 6.00 3.05 -8.64
CA SER A 146 5.57 2.81 -7.27
C SER A 146 5.21 1.34 -7.04
N GLU A 147 5.18 0.92 -5.77
CA GLU A 147 4.67 -0.39 -5.36
C GLU A 147 3.13 -0.42 -5.27
N HIS A 148 2.44 0.71 -5.50
CA HIS A 148 0.99 0.78 -5.40
C HIS A 148 0.33 0.16 -6.63
N ILE A 149 -0.67 -0.69 -6.39
CA ILE A 149 -1.48 -1.32 -7.43
C ILE A 149 -2.77 -0.51 -7.60
N LEU A 150 -3.09 -0.13 -8.84
CA LEU A 150 -4.32 0.61 -9.11
C LEU A 150 -5.49 -0.38 -9.18
N LEU A 151 -6.47 -0.20 -8.31
CA LEU A 151 -7.67 -1.02 -8.25
C LEU A 151 -8.75 -0.41 -9.15
N GLY A 152 -8.88 -0.96 -10.34
CA GLY A 152 -9.76 -0.47 -11.39
C GLY A 152 -11.17 -1.07 -11.40
N MET A 153 -11.90 -0.75 -12.46
CA MET A 153 -13.30 -1.14 -12.67
C MET A 153 -13.51 -2.64 -12.91
N SER A 154 -12.47 -3.42 -13.21
CA SER A 154 -12.55 -4.89 -13.25
C SER A 154 -12.84 -5.49 -11.87
N VAL A 155 -12.49 -4.78 -10.80
CA VAL A 155 -12.88 -5.10 -9.42
C VAL A 155 -14.14 -4.36 -9.03
N LEU A 156 -14.17 -3.03 -9.20
CA LEU A 156 -15.23 -2.19 -8.65
C LEU A 156 -16.63 -2.51 -9.19
N ARG A 157 -16.75 -3.06 -10.41
CA ARG A 157 -18.04 -3.50 -10.97
C ARG A 157 -18.56 -4.81 -10.38
N GLN A 158 -17.72 -5.57 -9.70
CA GLN A 158 -18.11 -6.82 -9.02
C GLN A 158 -18.63 -6.56 -7.60
N LEU A 159 -18.62 -5.30 -7.17
CA LEU A 159 -19.00 -4.87 -5.83
C LEU A 159 -20.02 -3.74 -5.94
N GLU A 160 -20.90 -3.66 -4.96
CA GLU A 160 -21.55 -2.40 -4.64
C GLU A 160 -20.50 -1.48 -4.02
N PHE A 161 -20.32 -0.28 -4.57
CA PHE A 161 -19.48 0.74 -3.95
C PHE A 161 -20.25 2.02 -3.74
N THR A 162 -20.07 2.65 -2.58
CA THR A 162 -20.74 3.91 -2.24
C THR A 162 -19.78 4.80 -1.47
N GLN A 163 -19.65 6.04 -1.91
CA GLN A 163 -18.91 7.07 -1.18
C GLN A 163 -19.85 7.85 -0.26
N ARG A 164 -19.50 7.97 1.03
CA ARG A 164 -20.22 8.77 2.03
C ARG A 164 -19.23 9.56 2.88
N GLY A 165 -19.13 10.87 2.64
CA GLY A 165 -18.09 11.69 3.25
C GLY A 165 -16.70 11.13 2.91
N ASP A 166 -15.88 10.92 3.93
CA ASP A 166 -14.51 10.39 3.80
C ASP A 166 -14.46 8.86 3.76
N TRP A 167 -15.60 8.18 3.60
CA TRP A 167 -15.66 6.72 3.56
C TRP A 167 -16.06 6.21 2.18
N LEU A 168 -15.30 5.24 1.69
CA LEU A 168 -15.69 4.36 0.60
C LEU A 168 -16.16 3.04 1.21
N ILE A 169 -17.40 2.68 0.94
CA ILE A 169 -18.00 1.42 1.36
C ILE A 169 -17.99 0.49 0.17
N LEU A 170 -17.35 -0.67 0.31
CA LEU A 170 -17.33 -1.76 -0.66
C LEU A 170 -18.15 -2.92 -0.12
N ARG A 171 -19.01 -3.50 -0.95
CA ARG A 171 -19.91 -4.57 -0.52
C ARG A 171 -20.08 -5.61 -1.62
N THR A 172 -20.11 -6.88 -1.24
CA THR A 172 -20.43 -7.97 -2.18
C THR A 172 -21.88 -7.88 -2.65
N LEU A 173 -22.12 -8.19 -3.92
CA LEU A 173 -23.48 -8.29 -4.49
C LEU A 173 -24.30 -9.38 -3.78
#